data_AF-A0A938KMX0-F1
#
_entry.id   AF-A0A938KMX0-F1
#
_cell.length_a   1.000
_cell.length_b   1.000
_cell.length_c   1.000
_cell.angle_alpha   90.00
_cell.angle_beta   90.00
_cell.angle_gamma   90.00
#
_symmetry.space_group_name_H-M   'P 1'
#
loop_
_entity.id
_entity.type
_entity.pdbx_description
1 polymer ?
#
loop_
_entity_poly.entity_id
_entity_poly.type
_entity_poly.pdbx_seq_one_letter_code
_entity_poly.pdbx_strand_id
1 'polypeptide(L)'
;MAGEPRKLSAMFESDSSLVVILLSSILGVSLLLLTTILGISRALDRLERRLADLGQGGVAQGSAPSASETAVGGAFETFLAEDPRRRQLPKAEQFAEYRRWRQEQGLNWSGS
;
A
#
# COMPACT_ATOMS: atom_id res chain seq x y z
N MET A 1 56.87 45.69 4.80
CA MET A 1 56.28 44.43 4.32
C MET A 1 55.54 43.77 5.47
N ALA A 2 54.23 44.02 5.61
CA ALA A 2 53.40 43.41 6.65
C ALA A 2 51.97 43.31 6.09
N GLY A 3 51.60 42.15 5.53
CA GLY A 3 50.34 42.04 4.79
C GLY A 3 49.81 40.64 4.53
N GLU A 4 50.30 39.60 5.22
CA GLU A 4 49.95 38.20 4.90
C GLU A 4 49.29 37.35 6.02
N PRO A 5 48.92 37.82 7.24
CA PRO A 5 48.16 36.95 8.15
C PRO A 5 46.66 36.90 7.87
N ARG A 6 46.07 37.92 7.22
CA ARG A 6 44.61 38.03 7.04
C ARG A 6 44.02 37.05 6.03
N LYS A 7 44.77 36.65 5.01
CA LYS A 7 44.26 35.76 3.95
C LYS A 7 44.06 34.33 4.44
N LEU A 8 44.96 33.82 5.27
CA LEU A 8 44.86 32.48 5.82
C LEU A 8 43.65 32.36 6.75
N SER A 9 43.42 33.35 7.62
CA SER A 9 42.26 33.38 8.51
C SER A 9 40.93 33.36 7.74
N ALA A 10 40.82 34.15 6.67
CA ALA A 10 39.60 34.20 5.84
C ALA A 10 39.33 32.89 5.08
N MET A 11 40.38 32.13 4.71
CA MET A 11 40.25 30.83 4.06
C MET A 11 39.70 29.77 5.03
N PHE A 12 40.24 29.69 6.26
CA PHE A 12 39.75 28.76 7.29
C PHE A 12 38.31 29.08 7.75
N GLU A 13 37.95 30.36 7.79
CA GLU A 13 36.60 30.81 8.15
C GLU A 13 35.56 30.45 7.07
N SER A 14 35.99 30.44 5.80
CA SER A 14 35.16 29.99 4.67
C SER A 14 34.92 28.47 4.71
N ASP A 15 35.97 27.67 4.98
CA ASP A 15 35.83 26.21 5.10
C ASP A 15 34.94 25.82 6.28
N SER A 16 35.09 26.49 7.43
CA SER A 16 34.23 26.26 8.59
C SER A 16 32.76 26.60 8.29
N SER A 17 32.51 27.72 7.62
CA SER A 17 31.17 28.14 7.21
C SER A 17 30.54 27.16 6.21
N LEU A 18 31.32 26.68 5.23
CA LEU A 18 30.88 25.67 4.27
C LEU A 18 30.50 24.35 4.94
N VAL A 19 31.30 23.89 5.90
CA VAL A 19 31.01 22.66 6.67
C VAL A 19 29.71 22.82 7.47
N VAL A 20 29.48 23.97 8.10
CA VAL A 20 28.24 24.25 8.84
C VAL A 20 27.02 24.31 7.91
N ILE A 21 27.15 24.95 6.75
CA ILE A 21 26.09 25.00 5.73
C ILE A 21 25.80 23.58 5.20
N LEU A 22 26.83 22.79 4.91
CA LEU A 22 26.66 21.44 4.40
C LEU A 22 25.96 20.55 5.44
N LEU A 23 26.42 20.58 6.70
CA LEU A 23 25.83 19.83 7.81
C LEU A 23 24.37 20.22 8.04
N SER A 24 24.08 21.53 8.09
CA SER A 24 22.71 22.01 8.27
C SER A 24 21.79 21.62 7.09
N SER A 25 22.31 21.63 5.86
CA SER A 25 21.56 21.15 4.68
C SER A 25 21.25 19.66 4.76
N ILE A 26 22.24 18.83 5.14
CA ILE A 26 22.07 17.38 5.30
C ILE A 26 21.06 17.09 6.40
N LEU A 27 21.15 17.80 7.54
CA LEU A 27 20.22 17.65 8.65
C LEU A 27 18.80 18.03 8.22
N GLY A 28 18.65 19.14 7.50
CA GLY A 28 17.37 19.62 7.01
C GLY A 28 16.71 18.65 6.04
N VAL A 29 17.46 18.16 5.05
CA VAL A 29 16.97 17.15 4.09
C VAL A 29 16.62 15.84 4.80
N SER A 30 17.44 15.41 5.76
CA SER A 30 17.19 14.20 6.55
C SER A 30 15.91 14.32 7.38
N LEU A 31 15.66 15.50 7.99
CA LEU A 31 14.43 15.76 8.74
C LEU A 31 13.19 15.76 7.83
N LEU A 32 13.32 16.37 6.65
CA LEU A 32 12.26 16.37 5.64
C LEU A 32 11.93 14.94 5.19
N LEU A 33 12.94 14.12 4.90
CA LEU A 33 12.76 12.71 4.57
C LEU A 33 12.09 11.94 5.71
N LEU A 34 12.51 12.16 6.95
CA LEU A 34 11.91 11.51 8.10
C LEU A 34 10.41 11.84 8.23
N THR A 35 10.05 13.12 8.10
CA THR A 35 8.64 13.55 8.20
C THR A 35 7.78 13.01 7.06
N THR A 36 8.31 12.94 5.84
CA THR A 36 7.59 12.34 4.70
C THR A 36 7.38 10.84 4.88
N ILE A 37 8.40 10.09 5.32
CA ILE A 37 8.28 8.66 5.62
C ILE A 37 7.21 8.44 6.69
N LEU A 38 7.26 9.18 7.81
CA LEU A 38 6.26 9.08 8.87
C LEU A 38 4.84 9.43 8.39
N GLY A 39 4.71 10.42 7.50
CA GLY A 39 3.44 10.79 6.88
C GLY A 39 2.88 9.66 6.01
N ILE A 40 3.74 9.04 5.20
CA ILE A 40 3.38 7.91 4.34
C ILE A 40 3.00 6.70 5.21
N SER A 41 3.78 6.35 6.23
CA SER A 41 3.46 5.26 7.16
C SER A 41 2.09 5.46 7.81
N ARG A 42 1.79 6.68 8.28
CA ARG A 42 0.46 7.00 8.83
C ARG A 42 -0.66 6.91 7.79
N ALA A 43 -0.39 7.33 6.56
CA ALA A 43 -1.36 7.23 5.47
C ALA A 43 -1.62 5.76 5.11
N LEU A 44 -0.59 4.92 5.12
CA LEU A 44 -0.68 3.47 4.91
C LEU A 44 -1.45 2.81 6.05
N ASP A 45 -1.16 3.10 7.32
CA ASP A 45 -1.93 2.59 8.47
C ASP A 45 -3.41 2.98 8.37
N ARG A 46 -3.70 4.21 7.91
CA ARG A 46 -5.07 4.67 7.69
C ARG A 46 -5.76 3.92 6.55
N LEU A 47 -5.03 3.61 5.48
CA LEU A 47 -5.54 2.81 4.36
C LEU A 47 -5.75 1.35 4.77
N GLU A 48 -4.81 0.77 5.53
CA GLU A 48 -4.91 -0.58 6.07
C GLU A 48 -6.12 -0.71 6.99
N ARG A 49 -6.34 0.25 7.90
CA ARG A 49 -7.55 0.29 8.74
C ARG A 49 -8.83 0.38 7.91
N ARG A 50 -8.85 1.24 6.89
CA ARG A 50 -10.00 1.32 5.98
C ARG A 50 -10.22 0.02 5.21
N LEU A 51 -9.16 -0.67 4.83
CA LEU A 51 -9.22 -1.94 4.12
C LEU A 51 -9.64 -3.08 5.06
N ALA A 52 -9.23 -3.05 6.32
CA ALA A 52 -9.69 -3.96 7.36
C ALA A 52 -11.18 -3.74 7.68
N ASP A 53 -11.62 -2.49 7.78
CA ASP A 53 -13.03 -2.12 7.96
C ASP A 53 -13.87 -2.52 6.74
N LEU A 54 -13.36 -2.33 5.51
CA LEU A 54 -13.99 -2.83 4.28
C LEU A 54 -13.93 -4.36 4.17
N GLY A 55 -12.92 -5.01 4.73
CA GLY A 55 -12.80 -6.46 4.81
C GLY A 55 -13.80 -7.07 5.79
N GLN A 56 -14.14 -6.36 6.86
CA GLN A 56 -15.17 -6.79 7.83
C GLN A 56 -16.58 -6.36 7.42
N GLY A 57 -16.75 -5.19 6.78
CA GLY A 57 -18.05 -4.69 6.30
C GLY A 57 -18.47 -5.18 4.90
N GLY A 58 -17.51 -5.47 4.02
CA GLY A 58 -17.74 -5.88 2.63
C GLY A 58 -17.95 -7.38 2.42
N VAL A 59 -17.62 -8.22 3.40
CA VAL A 59 -17.99 -9.65 3.37
C VAL A 59 -19.49 -9.82 3.61
N ALA A 60 -20.15 -8.89 4.30
CA ALA A 60 -21.57 -8.93 4.65
C ALA A 60 -22.52 -8.22 3.65
N GLN A 61 -22.01 -7.50 2.65
CA GLN A 61 -22.84 -6.71 1.72
C GLN A 61 -22.52 -6.90 0.23
N GLY A 62 -21.94 -8.05 -0.13
CA GLY A 62 -22.05 -8.55 -1.51
C GLY A 62 -23.27 -9.46 -1.58
N SER A 63 -24.30 -9.07 -2.33
CA SER A 63 -25.46 -9.92 -2.62
C SER A 63 -25.02 -11.35 -2.91
N ALA A 64 -25.70 -12.32 -2.29
CA ALA A 64 -25.47 -13.73 -2.57
C ALA A 64 -25.42 -13.98 -4.08
N PRO A 65 -24.55 -14.88 -4.58
CA PRO A 65 -24.45 -15.16 -6.00
C PRO A 65 -25.83 -15.47 -6.56
N SER A 66 -26.15 -14.86 -7.70
CA SER A 66 -27.46 -14.98 -8.32
C SER A 66 -27.75 -16.45 -8.66
N ALA A 67 -29.03 -16.84 -8.70
CA ALA A 67 -29.44 -18.22 -8.99
C ALA A 67 -28.92 -18.71 -10.36
N SER A 68 -28.66 -17.80 -11.31
CA SER A 68 -28.03 -18.08 -12.60
C SER A 68 -26.55 -18.46 -12.50
N GLU A 69 -25.83 -17.98 -11.49
CA GLU A 69 -24.39 -18.23 -11.30
C GLU A 69 -24.11 -19.52 -10.52
N THR A 70 -25.08 -19.95 -9.72
CA THR A 70 -25.08 -21.21 -8.95
C THR A 70 -25.83 -22.35 -9.66
N ALA A 71 -26.35 -22.10 -10.86
CA ALA A 71 -26.92 -23.13 -11.71
C ALA A 71 -25.85 -24.13 -12.17
N VAL A 72 -26.29 -25.34 -12.52
CA VAL A 72 -25.43 -26.39 -13.08
C VAL A 72 -24.78 -25.88 -14.37
N GLY A 73 -23.45 -25.91 -14.45
CA GLY A 73 -22.65 -25.31 -15.52
C GLY A 73 -22.32 -23.82 -15.36
N GLY A 74 -22.69 -23.20 -14.23
CA GLY A 74 -22.39 -21.80 -13.93
C GLY A 74 -20.95 -21.55 -13.48
N ALA A 75 -20.56 -20.28 -13.39
CA ALA A 75 -19.21 -19.86 -12.98
C ALA A 75 -18.81 -20.40 -11.60
N PHE A 76 -19.77 -20.67 -10.71
CA PHE A 76 -19.51 -21.30 -9.41
C PHE A 76 -19.08 -22.77 -9.54
N GLU A 77 -19.65 -23.52 -10.49
CA GLU A 77 -19.22 -24.90 -10.73
C GLU A 77 -17.84 -24.95 -11.37
N THR A 78 -17.51 -24.03 -12.29
CA THR A 78 -16.15 -23.90 -12.85
C THR A 78 -15.13 -23.63 -11.74
N PHE A 79 -15.44 -22.74 -10.81
CA PHE A 79 -14.61 -22.46 -9.63
C PHE A 79 -14.38 -23.70 -8.74
N LEU A 80 -15.41 -24.54 -8.56
CA LEU A 80 -15.31 -25.79 -7.79
C LEU A 80 -14.69 -26.95 -8.59
N ALA A 81 -14.71 -26.89 -9.91
CA ALA A 81 -14.10 -27.88 -10.80
C ALA A 81 -12.57 -27.68 -10.90
N GLU A 82 -12.11 -26.43 -10.83
CA GLU A 82 -10.68 -26.07 -10.89
C GLU A 82 -9.90 -26.57 -9.67
N ASP A 83 -10.51 -26.58 -8.49
CA ASP A 83 -9.94 -27.20 -7.29
C ASP A 83 -11.02 -27.94 -6.48
N PRO A 84 -11.03 -29.30 -6.53
CA PRO A 84 -11.98 -30.12 -5.79
C PRO A 84 -11.89 -29.95 -4.26
N ARG A 85 -10.76 -29.48 -3.73
CA ARG A 85 -10.57 -29.25 -2.29
C ARG A 85 -11.46 -28.11 -1.78
N ARG A 86 -11.85 -27.18 -2.67
CA ARG A 86 -12.78 -26.08 -2.35
C ARG A 86 -14.16 -26.59 -1.93
N ARG A 87 -14.58 -27.78 -2.37
CA ARG A 87 -15.85 -28.41 -1.93
C ARG A 87 -15.83 -28.85 -0.46
N GLN A 88 -14.64 -29.03 0.12
CA GLN A 88 -14.48 -29.44 1.52
C GLN A 88 -14.52 -28.25 2.49
N LEU A 89 -14.39 -27.01 1.98
CA LEU A 89 -14.48 -25.80 2.78
C LEU A 89 -15.92 -25.58 3.27
N PRO A 90 -16.14 -24.93 4.42
CA PRO A 90 -17.45 -24.44 4.83
C PRO A 90 -18.09 -23.56 3.75
N LYS A 91 -19.41 -23.67 3.56
CA LYS A 91 -20.15 -22.95 2.51
C LYS A 91 -19.90 -21.43 2.51
N ALA A 92 -19.70 -20.82 3.68
CA ALA A 92 -19.35 -19.41 3.82
C ALA A 92 -17.98 -19.06 3.22
N GLU A 93 -16.99 -19.93 3.42
CA GLU A 93 -15.64 -19.77 2.88
C GLU A 93 -15.60 -20.04 1.37
N GLN A 94 -16.37 -21.02 0.88
CA GLN A 94 -16.55 -21.28 -0.56
C GLN A 94 -17.03 -20.03 -1.31
N PHE A 95 -18.01 -19.31 -0.77
CA PHE A 95 -18.50 -18.07 -1.39
C PHE A 95 -17.55 -16.87 -1.22
N ALA A 96 -16.71 -16.86 -0.20
CA ALA A 96 -15.68 -15.85 -0.04
C ALA A 96 -14.56 -16.05 -1.07
N GLU A 97 -14.08 -17.27 -1.23
CA GLU A 97 -13.08 -17.62 -2.26
C GLU A 97 -13.64 -17.46 -3.67
N TYR A 98 -14.88 -17.88 -3.92
CA TYR A 98 -15.52 -17.70 -5.22
C TYR A 98 -15.60 -16.21 -5.63
N ARG A 99 -15.88 -15.31 -4.68
CA ARG A 99 -15.88 -13.87 -4.94
C ARG A 99 -14.48 -13.34 -5.28
N ARG A 100 -13.44 -13.83 -4.61
CA ARG A 100 -12.03 -13.49 -4.94
C ARG A 100 -11.65 -14.00 -6.32
N TRP A 101 -11.95 -15.27 -6.60
CA TRP A 101 -11.74 -15.87 -7.90
C TRP A 101 -12.46 -15.11 -9.02
N ARG A 102 -13.70 -14.63 -8.79
CA ARG A 102 -14.40 -13.78 -9.76
C ARG A 102 -13.70 -12.46 -10.03
N GLN A 103 -13.08 -11.85 -9.02
CA GLN A 103 -12.30 -10.62 -9.19
C GLN A 103 -11.02 -10.89 -10.00
N GLU A 104 -10.35 -12.01 -9.74
CA GLU A 104 -9.14 -12.44 -10.48
C GLU A 104 -9.44 -12.78 -11.94
N GLN A 105 -10.59 -13.40 -12.22
CA GLN A 105 -11.03 -13.74 -13.57
C GLN A 105 -11.63 -12.56 -14.35
N GLY A 106 -11.66 -11.34 -13.77
CA GLY A 106 -12.21 -10.15 -14.44
C GLY A 106 -13.73 -10.19 -14.65
N LEU A 107 -14.44 -11.08 -13.95
CA LEU A 107 -15.89 -11.29 -14.05
C LEU A 107 -16.69 -10.27 -13.20
N ASN A 108 -16.08 -9.13 -12.84
CA ASN A 108 -16.72 -8.04 -12.09
C ASN A 108 -17.37 -6.97 -12.97
N TRP A 109 -17.22 -7.05 -14.31
CA TRP A 109 -17.80 -6.09 -15.26
C TRP A 109 -19.03 -6.67 -15.96
N SER A 110 -20.15 -6.73 -15.26
CA SER A 110 -21.48 -6.74 -15.88
C SER A 110 -22.42 -5.96 -14.98
N GLY A 111 -22.34 -4.63 -15.06
CA GLY A 111 -23.11 -3.73 -14.21
C GLY A 111 -22.82 -2.26 -14.49
N SER A 112 -22.99 -1.85 -15.74
CA SER A 112 -23.51 -0.51 -16.05
C SER A 112 -24.84 -0.67 -16.77
#